data_AF-A0A432JIW2-F1
#
_entry.id   AF-A0A432JIW2-F1
#
_cell.length_a   1.000
_cell.length_b   1.000
_cell.length_c   1.000
_cell.angle_alpha   90.00
_cell.angle_beta   90.00
_cell.angle_gamma   90.00
#
_symmetry.space_group_name_H-M   'P 1'
#
loop_
_entity.id
_entity.type
_entity.pdbx_description
1 polymer ?
#
loop_
_entity_poly.entity_id
_entity_poly.type
_entity_poly.pdbx_seq_one_letter_code
_entity_poly.pdbx_strand_id
1 'polypeptide(L)'
;MGETGVIEATRAAETVRPRQAPIDAFARGDYADAFPGAQYHNKAWVLEPGRTMAMLGIHGQFCLLDLQAQLLLVSYASYLAQADEVMIASTLVFWEAVREAVSVSGGRT
;
A
#
# COMPACT_ATOMS: atom_id res chain seq x y z
N MET A 1 3.65 22.45 -18.67
CA MET A 1 4.43 22.77 -17.46
C MET A 1 3.49 22.55 -16.29
N GLY A 2 3.41 21.30 -15.80
CA GLY A 2 2.44 20.91 -14.80
C GLY A 2 2.91 21.36 -13.42
N GLU A 3 2.02 22.01 -12.68
CA GLU A 3 2.25 22.36 -11.27
C GLU A 3 2.73 21.13 -10.50
N THR A 4 3.82 21.28 -9.75
CA THR A 4 4.29 20.24 -8.85
C THR A 4 3.24 20.14 -7.73
N GLY A 5 2.32 19.18 -7.87
CA GLY A 5 1.31 18.87 -6.87
C GLY A 5 1.94 18.21 -5.64
N VAL A 6 2.74 18.97 -4.88
CA VAL A 6 3.22 18.54 -3.57
C VAL A 6 2.06 18.71 -2.61
N ILE A 7 1.48 17.60 -2.18
CA ILE A 7 0.51 17.60 -1.08
C ILE A 7 1.24 17.89 0.22
N GLU A 8 0.70 18.83 1.00
CA GLU A 8 1.14 19.11 2.36
C GLU A 8 1.29 17.82 3.18
N ALA A 9 2.36 17.72 3.98
CA ALA A 9 2.65 16.53 4.79
C ALA A 9 1.47 16.12 5.71
N THR A 10 0.66 17.10 6.13
CA THR A 10 -0.57 16.91 6.91
C THR A 10 -1.61 16.05 6.18
N ARG A 11 -1.66 16.12 4.85
CA ARG A 11 -2.61 15.36 4.03
C ARG A 11 -2.19 13.90 3.85
N ALA A 12 -0.89 13.62 3.78
CA ALA A 12 -0.37 12.24 3.78
C ALA A 12 -0.62 11.56 5.13
N ALA A 13 -0.35 12.26 6.23
CA ALA A 13 -0.65 11.77 7.59
C ALA A 13 -2.15 11.57 7.83
N GLU A 14 -2.99 12.45 7.28
CA GLU A 14 -4.45 12.29 7.34
C GLU A 14 -4.95 11.09 6.54
N THR A 15 -4.28 10.78 5.41
CA THR A 15 -4.64 9.65 4.55
C THR A 15 -4.47 8.31 5.26
N VAL A 16 -3.33 8.10 5.96
CA VAL A 16 -3.01 6.82 6.60
C VAL A 16 -3.81 6.57 7.88
N ARG A 17 -4.40 7.60 8.49
CA ARG A 17 -5.04 7.50 9.80
C ARG A 17 -6.24 6.54 9.78
N PRO A 18 -6.38 5.65 10.79
CA PRO A 18 -7.54 4.78 10.89
C PRO A 18 -8.85 5.56 11.01
N ARG A 19 -9.86 5.12 10.26
CA ARG A 19 -11.21 5.68 10.26
C ARG A 19 -12.26 4.58 10.18
N GLN A 20 -13.19 4.57 11.14
CA GLN A 20 -14.17 3.49 11.24
C GLN A 20 -15.04 3.35 9.99
N ALA A 21 -15.65 4.44 9.51
CA ALA A 21 -16.56 4.36 8.37
C ALA A 21 -15.91 3.83 7.06
N PRO A 22 -14.70 4.30 6.65
CA PRO A 22 -13.95 3.69 5.57
C PRO A 22 -13.55 2.23 5.79
N ILE A 23 -13.16 1.84 7.01
CA ILE A 23 -12.85 0.44 7.37
C ILE A 23 -14.09 -0.43 7.20
N ASP A 24 -15.23 0.00 7.75
CA ASP A 24 -16.49 -0.72 7.65
C ASP A 24 -16.95 -0.83 6.18
N ALA A 25 -16.72 0.21 5.38
CA ALA A 25 -17.04 0.19 3.95
C ALA A 25 -16.14 -0.77 3.17
N PHE A 26 -14.84 -0.78 3.47
CA PHE A 26 -13.87 -1.68 2.85
C PHE A 26 -14.17 -3.15 3.16
N ALA A 27 -14.54 -3.45 4.41
CA ALA A 27 -14.90 -4.80 4.86
C ALA A 27 -16.09 -5.43 4.12
N ARG A 28 -16.85 -4.65 3.35
CA ARG A 28 -17.96 -5.13 2.49
C ARG A 28 -17.58 -5.29 1.02
N GLY A 29 -16.33 -5.02 0.65
CA GLY A 29 -15.84 -5.08 -0.72
C GLY A 29 -15.08 -6.36 -1.05
N ASP A 30 -14.77 -6.53 -2.34
CA ASP A 30 -14.18 -7.75 -2.91
C ASP A 30 -12.79 -8.10 -2.39
N TYR A 31 -12.10 -7.14 -1.76
CA TYR A 31 -10.73 -7.29 -1.25
C TYR A 31 -10.65 -7.40 0.29
N ALA A 32 -11.79 -7.51 0.96
CA ALA A 32 -11.85 -7.59 2.43
C ALA A 32 -11.05 -8.78 2.98
N ASP A 33 -11.13 -9.94 2.33
CA ASP A 33 -10.43 -11.15 2.75
C ASP A 33 -8.91 -11.05 2.54
N ALA A 34 -8.48 -10.37 1.49
CA ALA A 34 -7.05 -10.16 1.20
C ALA A 34 -6.42 -9.12 2.14
N PHE A 35 -7.21 -8.14 2.60
CA PHE A 35 -6.74 -7.02 3.42
C PHE A 35 -7.70 -6.73 4.58
N PRO A 36 -7.77 -7.61 5.59
CA PRO A 36 -8.67 -7.42 6.72
C PRO A 36 -8.32 -6.17 7.52
N GLY A 37 -9.32 -5.33 7.79
CA GLY A 37 -9.14 -4.08 8.54
C GLY A 37 -8.55 -2.92 7.72
N ALA A 38 -8.33 -3.11 6.42
CA ALA A 38 -7.91 -2.03 5.53
C ALA A 38 -9.01 -0.98 5.31
N GLN A 39 -8.63 0.15 4.72
CA GLN A 39 -9.54 1.18 4.28
C GLN A 39 -9.11 1.77 2.94
N TYR A 40 -10.03 2.41 2.23
CA TYR A 40 -9.70 3.24 1.07
C TYR A 40 -9.99 4.70 1.39
N HIS A 41 -8.98 5.57 1.29
CA HIS A 41 -9.11 6.99 1.60
C HIS A 41 -8.16 7.85 0.74
N ASN A 42 -8.60 9.03 0.32
CA ASN A 42 -7.83 9.95 -0.55
C ASN A 42 -7.14 9.28 -1.76
N LYS A 43 -7.84 8.34 -2.41
CA LYS A 43 -7.33 7.55 -3.56
C LYS A 43 -6.18 6.57 -3.22
N ALA A 44 -5.93 6.31 -1.94
CA ALA A 44 -4.97 5.32 -1.47
C ALA A 44 -5.69 4.11 -0.86
N TRP A 45 -5.12 2.93 -1.11
CA TRP A 45 -5.38 1.71 -0.37
C TRP A 45 -4.57 1.75 0.91
N VAL A 46 -5.20 1.91 2.07
CA VAL A 46 -4.52 1.91 3.36
C VAL A 46 -4.65 0.50 3.94
N LEU A 47 -3.64 -0.32 3.68
CA LEU A 47 -3.63 -1.76 3.95
C LEU A 47 -3.50 -2.04 5.46
N GLU A 48 -2.68 -1.24 6.13
CA GLU A 48 -2.52 -1.27 7.59
C GLU A 48 -2.70 0.17 8.08
N PRO A 49 -3.90 0.56 8.55
CA PRO A 49 -4.14 1.91 9.02
C PRO A 49 -3.13 2.38 10.08
N GLY A 50 -2.55 3.56 9.85
CA GLY A 50 -1.46 4.14 10.65
C GLY A 50 -0.05 3.75 10.19
N ARG A 51 0.10 2.78 9.28
CA ARG A 51 1.41 2.24 8.90
C ARG A 51 1.63 2.17 7.39
N THR A 52 0.75 1.47 6.68
CA THR A 52 1.00 1.06 5.29
C THR A 52 -0.08 1.57 4.37
N MET A 53 0.32 2.28 3.30
CA MET A 53 -0.57 2.66 2.21
C MET A 53 0.01 2.29 0.85
N ALA A 54 -0.85 2.09 -0.13
CA ALA A 54 -0.48 1.81 -1.51
C ALA A 54 -1.38 2.56 -2.50
N MET A 55 -0.80 2.88 -3.65
CA MET A 55 -1.54 3.17 -4.87
C MET A 55 -1.41 1.92 -5.75
N LEU A 56 -2.50 1.17 -5.91
CA LEU A 56 -2.53 -0.07 -6.68
C LEU A 56 -3.06 0.21 -8.09
N GLY A 57 -2.35 -0.32 -9.08
CA GLY A 57 -2.76 -0.37 -10.47
C GLY A 57 -2.91 -1.81 -10.95
N ILE A 58 -3.70 -1.99 -12.00
CA ILE A 58 -3.82 -3.29 -12.68
C ILE A 58 -2.49 -3.72 -13.29
N HIS A 59 -2.37 -5.01 -13.61
CA HIS A 59 -1.18 -5.64 -14.19
C HIS A 59 0.07 -5.61 -13.29
N GLY A 60 -0.11 -5.41 -11.98
CA GLY A 60 0.95 -5.50 -10.97
C GLY A 60 1.69 -4.18 -10.71
N GLN A 61 1.13 -3.05 -11.15
CA GLN A 61 1.68 -1.74 -10.85
C GLN A 61 1.36 -1.35 -9.41
N PHE A 62 2.34 -0.84 -8.66
CA PHE A 62 2.06 -0.26 -7.36
C PHE A 62 3.10 0.78 -6.94
N CYS A 63 2.68 1.64 -6.02
CA CYS A 63 3.56 2.45 -5.18
C CYS A 63 3.12 2.23 -3.72
N LEU A 64 3.96 1.55 -2.93
CA LEU A 64 3.72 1.17 -1.54
C LEU A 64 4.59 2.03 -0.62
N LEU A 65 3.99 2.60 0.42
CA LEU A 65 4.67 3.30 1.49
C LEU A 65 4.45 2.55 2.80
N ASP A 66 5.53 2.15 3.46
CA ASP A 66 5.53 1.64 4.84
C ASP A 66 6.22 2.66 5.73
N LEU A 67 5.43 3.35 6.55
CA LEU A 67 5.91 4.43 7.41
C LEU A 67 6.76 3.93 8.57
N GLN A 68 6.55 2.69 9.02
CA GLN A 68 7.30 2.12 10.12
C GLN A 68 8.69 1.67 9.64
N ALA A 69 8.76 1.05 8.46
CA ALA A 69 10.02 0.64 7.85
C ALA A 69 10.76 1.80 7.13
N GLN A 70 10.16 3.00 7.09
CA GLN A 70 10.62 4.14 6.28
C GLN A 70 10.91 3.75 4.83
N LEU A 71 10.02 2.92 4.26
CA LEU A 71 10.23 2.24 3.00
C LEU A 71 9.24 2.73 1.93
N LEU A 72 9.77 3.03 0.75
CA LEU A 72 9.00 3.26 -0.47
C LEU A 72 9.35 2.17 -1.49
N LEU A 73 8.35 1.39 -1.91
CA LEU A 73 8.49 0.41 -2.99
C LEU A 73 7.67 0.85 -4.20
N VAL A 74 8.29 0.83 -5.37
CA VAL A 74 7.64 1.15 -6.65
C VAL A 74 7.82 -0.02 -7.58
N SER A 75 6.71 -0.47 -8.18
CA SER A 75 6.71 -1.54 -9.18
C SER A 75 6.06 -1.06 -10.47
N TYR A 76 6.75 -1.32 -11.57
CA TYR A 76 6.21 -1.30 -12.92
C TYR A 76 6.20 -2.74 -13.42
N ALA A 77 5.02 -3.33 -13.55
CA ALA A 77 4.84 -4.69 -14.03
C ALA A 77 3.78 -4.76 -15.13
N SER A 78 3.76 -5.89 -15.82
CA SER A 78 2.88 -6.16 -16.95
C SER A 78 2.34 -7.59 -16.89
N TYR A 79 1.73 -7.97 -15.75
CA TYR A 79 1.04 -9.25 -15.64
C TYR A 79 -0.02 -9.38 -16.73
N LEU A 80 -0.20 -10.60 -17.28
CA LEU A 80 -1.17 -10.83 -18.35
C LEU A 80 -2.60 -10.56 -17.88
N ALA A 81 -2.95 -11.03 -16.69
CA ALA A 81 -4.22 -10.71 -16.04
C ALA A 81 -4.17 -9.31 -15.40
N GLN A 82 -5.30 -8.61 -15.40
CA GLN A 82 -5.41 -7.27 -14.80
C GLN A 82 -5.26 -7.31 -13.27
N ALA A 83 -5.85 -8.31 -12.63
CA ALA A 83 -5.78 -8.60 -11.22
C ALA A 83 -6.26 -10.04 -11.05
N ASP A 84 -5.36 -10.92 -10.59
CA ASP A 84 -5.68 -12.30 -10.25
C ASP A 84 -4.97 -12.70 -8.94
N GLU A 85 -5.35 -13.86 -8.40
CA GLU A 85 -4.83 -14.35 -7.13
C GLU A 85 -3.31 -14.54 -7.16
N VAL A 86 -2.75 -14.99 -8.29
CA VAL A 86 -1.30 -15.21 -8.44
C VAL A 86 -0.54 -13.89 -8.38
N MET A 87 -1.00 -12.86 -9.09
CA MET A 87 -0.42 -11.52 -9.05
C MET A 87 -0.49 -10.93 -7.64
N ILE A 88 -1.64 -11.05 -6.96
CA ILE A 88 -1.82 -10.55 -5.60
C ILE A 88 -0.88 -11.28 -4.65
N ALA A 89 -0.88 -12.61 -4.64
CA ALA A 89 -0.02 -13.42 -3.77
C ALA A 89 1.47 -13.13 -4.00
N SER A 90 1.90 -13.03 -5.26
CA SER A 90 3.29 -12.73 -5.61
C SER A 90 3.70 -11.34 -5.13
N THR A 91 2.79 -10.36 -5.22
CA THR A 91 3.02 -8.99 -4.74
C THR A 91 3.18 -8.94 -3.22
N LEU A 92 2.33 -9.66 -2.48
CA LEU A 92 2.41 -9.74 -1.01
C LEU A 92 3.70 -10.40 -0.55
N VAL A 93 4.08 -11.53 -1.16
CA VAL A 93 5.36 -12.22 -0.88
C VAL A 93 6.55 -11.30 -1.15
N PHE A 94 6.52 -10.55 -2.26
CA PHE A 94 7.57 -9.60 -2.59
C PHE A 94 7.69 -8.48 -1.53
N TRP A 95 6.57 -7.89 -1.09
CA TRP A 95 6.59 -6.84 -0.07
C TRP A 95 7.19 -7.33 1.26
N GLU A 96 6.78 -8.50 1.73
CA GLU A 96 7.31 -9.09 2.96
C GLU A 96 8.81 -9.39 2.85
N ALA A 97 9.26 -9.98 1.74
CA ALA A 97 10.66 -10.28 1.52
C ALA A 97 11.54 -9.02 1.55
N VAL A 98 11.08 -7.91 0.94
CA VAL A 98 11.82 -6.65 0.97
C VAL A 98 11.81 -6.04 2.37
N ARG A 99 10.67 -6.04 3.08
CA ARG A 99 10.56 -5.57 4.47
C ARG A 99 11.52 -6.31 5.40
N GLU A 100 11.63 -7.63 5.26
CA GLU A 100 12.57 -8.45 6.02
C GLU A 100 14.03 -8.05 5.72
N ALA A 101 14.39 -7.96 4.44
CA ALA A 101 15.75 -7.64 4.00
C ALA A 101 16.24 -6.27 4.52
N VAL A 102 15.38 -5.25 4.52
CA VAL A 102 15.74 -3.92 5.01
C VAL A 102 15.80 -3.86 6.53
N SER A 103 14.99 -4.66 7.24
CA SER A 103 15.01 -4.74 8.71
C SER A 103 16.32 -5.32 9.24
N VAL A 104 16.89 -6.33 8.56
CA VAL A 104 18.20 -6.93 8.91
C VAL A 104 19.37 -5.98 8.64
N SER A 105 19.19 -5.02 7.73
CA SER A 105 20.22 -4.07 7.32
C SER A 105 20.35 -2.90 8.29
N GLY A 106 19.26 -2.49 8.95
CA GLY A 106 19.23 -1.39 9.93
C GLY A 106 19.86 -1.69 11.30
N GLY A 107 20.24 -2.95 11.57
CA GLY A 107 20.93 -3.35 12.81
C GLY A 107 22.47 -3.33 12.76
N ARG A 108 23.05 -2.91 11.62
CA ARG A 108 24.50 -2.83 11.40
C ARG A 108 24.94 -1.36 11.29
N THR A 109 24.93 -0.64 12.42
CA THR A 109 25.64 0.64 12.60
C THR A 109 26.21 0.72 13.99
#